data_AF-A0A2N2ST87-F1
#
_entry.id   AF-A0A2N2ST87-F1
#
_cell.length_a   1.000
_cell.length_b   1.000
_cell.length_c   1.000
_cell.angle_alpha   90.00
_cell.angle_beta   90.00
_cell.angle_gamma   90.00
#
_symmetry.space_group_name_H-M   'P 1'
#
loop_
_entity.id
_entity.type
_entity.pdbx_description
1 polymer ?
#
loop_
_entity_poly.entity_id
_entity_poly.type
_entity_poly.pdbx_seq_one_letter_code
_entity_poly.pdbx_strand_id
1 'polypeptide(L)'
;MNASLPRDWDTLRQSRGRRLERAVSLGFGKEIPVDRIIDLLEAVIQPGDRVCLEGNNQKQADFLSESLADCSPERINHLSMVQSVLALPSHVDLFE
;
A
#
# COMPACT_ATOMS: atom_id res chain seq x y z
N MET A 1 15.18 -1.30 39.10
CA MET A 1 14.85 -0.02 38.45
C MET A 1 14.62 -0.33 36.97
N ASN A 2 13.37 -0.37 36.51
CA ASN A 2 13.07 -0.54 35.09
C ASN A 2 13.27 0.81 34.41
N ALA A 3 14.39 0.98 33.70
CA ALA A 3 14.57 2.14 32.84
C ALA A 3 13.51 2.07 31.73
N SER A 4 12.69 3.12 31.60
CA SER A 4 11.76 3.29 30.49
C SER A 4 12.55 3.35 29.19
N LEU A 5 12.27 2.43 28.25
CA LEU A 5 12.89 2.43 26.93
C LEU A 5 12.71 3.81 26.26
N PRO A 6 13.74 4.36 25.61
CA PRO A 6 13.64 5.65 24.95
C PRO A 6 12.52 5.59 23.90
N ARG A 7 11.62 6.58 23.97
CA ARG A 7 10.46 6.68 23.08
C ARG A 7 10.97 7.10 21.70
N ASP A 8 10.80 6.22 20.72
CA ASP A 8 11.13 6.50 19.34
C ASP A 8 10.03 7.39 18.74
N TRP A 9 10.40 8.61 18.33
CA TRP A 9 9.49 9.62 17.80
C TRP A 9 9.45 9.66 16.27
N ASP A 10 10.29 8.89 15.57
CA ASP A 10 10.40 8.91 14.11
C ASP A 10 10.06 7.57 13.45
N THR A 11 9.37 6.69 14.18
CA THR A 11 8.86 5.38 13.69
C THR A 11 8.18 5.43 12.31
N LEU A 12 7.34 6.44 12.03
CA LEU A 12 6.70 6.60 10.71
C LEU A 12 7.71 6.94 9.61
N ARG A 13 8.70 7.79 9.92
CA ARG A 13 9.78 8.16 8.99
C ARG A 13 10.65 6.96 8.67
N GLN A 14 11.03 6.19 9.70
CA GLN A 14 11.80 4.96 9.54
C GLN A 14 11.03 3.92 8.73
N SER A 15 9.73 3.72 9.00
CA SER A 15 8.87 2.80 8.23
C SER A 15 8.82 3.18 6.75
N ARG A 16 8.62 4.47 6.45
CA ARG A 16 8.66 4.98 5.07
C ARG A 16 10.02 4.74 4.41
N GLY A 17 11.12 4.96 5.15
CA GLY A 17 12.49 4.69 4.67
C GLY A 17 12.66 3.24 4.23
N ARG A 18 12.31 2.29 5.11
CA ARG A 18 12.40 0.85 4.82
C ARG A 18 11.56 0.43 3.62
N ARG A 19 10.37 1.01 3.45
CA ARG A 19 9.50 0.75 2.28
C ARG A 19 10.12 1.22 0.98
N LEU A 20 10.70 2.42 0.97
CA LEU A 20 11.41 2.96 -0.18
C LEU A 20 12.68 2.15 -0.50
N GLU A 21 13.44 1.74 0.51
CA GLU A 21 14.61 0.89 0.33
C GLU A 21 14.25 -0.45 -0.33
N ARG A 22 13.13 -1.07 0.06
CA ARG A 22 12.63 -2.29 -0.61
C ARG A 22 12.30 -2.04 -2.08
N ALA A 23 11.59 -0.95 -2.39
CA ALA A 23 11.27 -0.60 -3.77
C ALA A 23 12.55 -0.36 -4.61
N VAL A 24 13.50 0.41 -4.08
CA VAL A 24 14.79 0.68 -4.75
C VAL A 24 15.59 -0.60 -4.96
N SER A 25 15.59 -1.52 -3.99
CA SER A 25 16.27 -2.82 -4.10
C SER A 25 15.69 -3.70 -5.20
N LEU A 26 14.42 -3.49 -5.57
CA LEU A 26 13.76 -4.16 -6.71
C LEU A 26 13.96 -3.42 -8.05
N GLY A 27 14.77 -2.35 -8.06
CA GLY A 27 15.08 -1.56 -9.24
C GLY A 27 14.09 -0.43 -9.54
N PHE A 28 13.16 -0.13 -8.63
CA PHE A 28 12.14 0.89 -8.86
C PHE A 28 12.66 2.32 -8.63
N GLY A 29 12.36 3.19 -9.58
CA GLY A 29 12.55 4.63 -9.48
C GLY A 29 11.23 5.36 -9.27
N LYS A 30 11.13 6.61 -9.78
CA LYS A 30 9.86 7.36 -9.78
C LYS A 30 8.90 6.90 -10.88
N GLU A 31 9.46 6.43 -11.99
CA GLU A 31 8.71 5.87 -13.10
C GLU A 31 8.71 4.35 -12.95
N ILE A 32 7.52 3.76 -13.01
CA ILE A 32 7.29 2.35 -12.73
C ILE A 32 6.75 1.71 -14.01
N PRO A 33 7.38 0.65 -14.53
CA PRO A 33 6.81 -0.14 -15.61
C PRO A 33 5.45 -0.69 -15.22
N VAL A 34 4.46 -0.56 -16.12
CA VAL A 34 3.06 -0.96 -15.86
C VAL A 34 2.96 -2.42 -15.47
N ASP A 35 3.73 -3.29 -16.13
CA ASP A 35 3.81 -4.74 -15.90
C ASP A 35 4.43 -5.12 -14.55
N ARG A 36 5.01 -4.16 -13.83
CA ARG A 36 5.65 -4.36 -12.52
C ARG A 36 4.97 -3.63 -11.37
N ILE A 37 3.74 -3.16 -11.58
CA ILE A 37 2.99 -2.44 -10.54
C ILE A 37 2.72 -3.31 -9.32
N ILE A 38 2.35 -4.58 -9.51
CA ILE A 38 2.06 -5.53 -8.42
C ILE A 38 3.31 -5.73 -7.55
N ASP A 39 4.46 -5.96 -8.16
CA ASP A 39 5.73 -6.09 -7.45
C ASP A 39 6.05 -4.87 -6.56
N LEU A 40 5.73 -3.67 -7.05
CA LEU A 40 5.89 -2.44 -6.27
C LEU A 40 4.89 -2.39 -5.11
N LEU A 41 3.60 -2.62 -5.37
CA LEU A 41 2.54 -2.59 -4.36
C LEU A 41 2.86 -3.55 -3.22
N GLU A 42 3.24 -4.79 -3.54
CA GLU A 42 3.64 -5.81 -2.58
C GLU A 42 4.99 -5.56 -1.88
N ALA A 43 5.78 -4.61 -2.36
CA ALA A 43 7.01 -4.17 -1.69
C ALA A 43 6.74 -3.02 -0.70
N VAL A 44 5.84 -2.11 -1.05
CA VAL A 44 5.65 -0.85 -0.31
C VAL A 44 4.45 -0.86 0.63
N ILE A 45 3.42 -1.67 0.36
CA ILE A 45 2.27 -1.90 1.23
C ILE A 45 2.57 -3.08 2.17
N GLN A 46 2.06 -3.03 3.39
CA GLN A 46 2.21 -4.08 4.39
C GLN A 46 0.84 -4.48 4.94
N PRO A 47 0.72 -5.71 5.47
CA PRO A 47 -0.47 -6.13 6.20
C PRO A 47 -0.87 -5.14 7.30
N GLY A 48 -2.17 -4.85 7.39
CA GLY A 48 -2.70 -3.92 8.39
C GLY A 48 -2.59 -2.43 8.04
N ASP A 49 -2.03 -2.08 6.88
CA ASP A 49 -1.91 -0.68 6.48
C ASP A 49 -3.26 0.00 6.28
N ARG A 50 -3.28 1.31 6.54
CA ARG A 50 -4.36 2.19 6.11
C ARG A 50 -4.05 2.70 4.71
N VAL A 51 -4.86 2.29 3.74
CA VAL A 51 -4.66 2.64 2.32
C VAL A 51 -5.79 3.55 1.88
N CYS A 52 -5.43 4.78 1.48
CA CYS A 52 -6.36 5.69 0.84
C CYS A 52 -6.34 5.40 -0.67
N LEU A 53 -7.42 4.81 -1.18
CA LEU A 53 -7.57 4.54 -2.60
C LEU A 53 -8.42 5.65 -3.21
N GLU A 54 -7.83 6.36 -4.18
CA GLU A 54 -8.49 7.49 -4.79
C GLU A 54 -9.70 7.04 -5.62
N GLY A 55 -10.87 7.53 -5.24
CA GLY A 55 -12.10 7.35 -5.96
C GLY A 55 -13.13 8.39 -5.51
N ASN A 56 -13.62 9.19 -6.45
CA ASN A 56 -14.74 10.10 -6.25
C ASN A 56 -15.76 9.95 -7.41
N ASN A 57 -16.83 10.75 -7.39
CA ASN A 57 -17.89 10.63 -8.40
C ASN A 57 -17.47 10.97 -9.85
N GLN A 58 -16.21 11.37 -10.10
CA GLN A 58 -15.70 11.77 -11.43
C GLN A 58 -14.32 11.19 -11.78
N LYS A 59 -13.47 10.85 -10.81
CA LYS A 59 -12.13 10.29 -11.02
C LYS A 59 -11.92 9.06 -10.14
N GLN A 60 -11.39 8.01 -10.75
CA GLN A 60 -11.07 6.74 -10.12
C GLN A 60 -9.63 6.39 -10.43
N ALA A 61 -8.90 5.86 -9.46
CA ALA A 61 -7.61 5.19 -9.69
C ALA A 61 -7.86 3.71 -10.03
N ASP A 62 -8.63 3.49 -11.09
CA ASP A 62 -9.07 2.18 -11.59
C ASP A 62 -7.90 1.21 -11.77
N PHE A 63 -6.87 1.59 -12.53
CA PHE A 63 -5.67 0.78 -12.74
C PHE A 63 -5.01 0.32 -11.42
N LEU A 64 -4.89 1.22 -10.44
CA LEU A 64 -4.26 0.89 -9.15
C LEU A 64 -5.18 0.04 -8.26
N SER A 65 -6.49 0.23 -8.36
CA SER A 65 -7.47 -0.58 -7.65
C SER A 65 -7.46 -2.02 -8.14
N GLU A 66 -7.49 -2.23 -9.46
CA GLU A 66 -7.40 -3.54 -10.11
C GLU A 66 -6.06 -4.21 -9.76
N SER A 67 -4.95 -3.49 -9.92
CA SER A 67 -3.62 -4.01 -9.57
C SER A 67 -3.48 -4.39 -8.10
N LEU A 68 -4.16 -3.68 -7.19
CA LEU A 68 -4.13 -4.01 -5.77
C LEU A 68 -4.98 -5.26 -5.46
N ALA A 69 -6.09 -5.46 -6.17
CA ALA A 69 -6.91 -6.67 -6.06
C ALA A 69 -6.17 -7.91 -6.60
N ASP A 70 -5.29 -7.73 -7.60
CA ASP A 70 -4.46 -8.81 -8.16
C ASP A 70 -3.22 -9.15 -7.29
N CYS A 71 -2.95 -8.41 -6.22
CA CYS A 71 -1.83 -8.71 -5.31
C CYS A 71 -2.08 -9.98 -4.49
N SER A 72 -1.01 -10.67 -4.07
CA SER A 72 -1.09 -11.86 -3.23
C SER A 72 -1.69 -11.55 -1.85
N PRO A 73 -2.80 -12.20 -1.46
CA PRO A 73 -3.39 -12.04 -0.12
C PRO A 73 -2.45 -12.51 1.01
N GLU A 74 -1.50 -13.41 0.72
CA GLU A 74 -0.50 -13.83 1.69
C GLU A 74 0.49 -12.70 2.03
N ARG A 75 0.72 -11.78 1.08
CA ARG A 75 1.64 -10.65 1.21
C ARG A 75 0.95 -9.38 1.69
N ILE A 76 -0.25 -9.12 1.20
CA ILE A 76 -1.05 -7.94 1.52
C ILE A 76 -2.41 -8.41 2.05
N ASN A 77 -2.70 -8.15 3.32
CA ASN A 77 -3.97 -8.52 3.95
C ASN A 77 -4.33 -7.57 5.10
N HIS A 78 -5.57 -7.66 5.56
CA HIS A 78 -6.10 -6.86 6.67
C HIS A 78 -5.95 -5.34 6.46
N LEU A 79 -6.03 -4.88 5.21
CA LEU A 79 -5.95 -3.47 4.90
C LEU A 79 -7.17 -2.73 5.45
N SER A 80 -6.93 -1.54 6.00
CA SER A 80 -7.98 -0.59 6.34
C SER A 80 -8.16 0.39 5.17
N MET A 81 -9.09 0.09 4.29
CA MET A 81 -9.35 0.90 3.10
C MET A 81 -10.07 2.20 3.47
N VAL A 82 -9.57 3.33 2.95
CA VAL A 82 -10.21 4.64 3.03
C VAL A 82 -10.59 5.06 1.61
N GLN A 83 -11.88 5.00 1.31
CA GLN A 83 -12.45 5.31 0.00
C GLN A 83 -13.62 6.26 0.17
N SER A 84 -13.76 7.25 -0.73
CA SER A 84 -14.90 8.17 -0.68
C SER A 84 -16.15 7.59 -1.37
N VAL A 85 -15.96 6.66 -2.31
CA VAL A 85 -17.02 6.00 -3.08
C VAL A 85 -16.61 4.55 -3.39
N LEU A 86 -17.56 3.62 -3.26
CA LEU A 86 -17.46 2.24 -3.75
C LEU A 86 -18.26 2.15 -5.05
N ALA A 87 -17.59 2.23 -6.20
CA ALA A 87 -18.25 2.29 -7.52
C ALA A 87 -17.85 1.18 -8.48
N LEU A 88 -16.67 0.58 -8.33
CA LEU A 88 -16.14 -0.45 -9.22
C LEU A 88 -16.08 -1.81 -8.52
N PRO A 89 -16.23 -2.94 -9.24
CA PRO A 89 -16.08 -4.29 -8.67
C PRO A 89 -14.74 -4.48 -7.96
N SER A 90 -13.64 -3.99 -8.55
CA SER A 90 -12.30 -4.04 -7.98
C SER A 90 -12.18 -3.36 -6.61
N HIS A 91 -13.08 -2.43 -6.26
CA HIS A 91 -13.09 -1.84 -4.93
C HIS A 91 -13.62 -2.82 -3.87
N VAL A 92 -14.49 -3.74 -4.29
CA VAL A 92 -15.10 -4.76 -3.44
C VAL A 92 -14.20 -5.99 -3.35
N ASP A 93 -13.53 -6.36 -4.45
CA ASP A 93 -12.61 -7.51 -4.50
C ASP A 93 -11.46 -7.40 -3.48
N LEU A 94 -11.10 -6.18 -3.05
CA LEU A 94 -10.12 -5.94 -1.98
C LEU A 94 -10.54 -6.44 -0.59
N PHE A 95 -11.79 -6.85 -0.42
CA PHE A 95 -12.35 -7.32 0.85
C PHE A 95 -12.62 -8.83 0.88
N GLU A 96 -12.42 -9.55 -0.23
CA GLU A 96 -12.60 -11.00 -0.35
C GLU A 96 -11.27 -11.76 -0.18
#